data_AF-S9RYN4-F1
#
_entry.id   AF-S9RYN4-F1
#
_cell.length_a   1.000
_cell.length_b   1.000
_cell.length_c   1.000
_cell.angle_alpha   90.00
_cell.angle_beta   90.00
_cell.angle_gamma   90.00
#
_symmetry.space_group_name_H-M   'P 1'
#
loop_
_entity.id
_entity.type
_entity.pdbx_description
1 polymer ?
#
loop_
_entity_poly.entity_id
_entity_poly.type
_entity_poly.pdbx_seq_one_letter_code
_entity_poly.pdbx_strand_id
1 'polypeptide(L)'
;MRIYAFMVATALVATSTAPAQAQTGVRFQSCGTAVKEKLIEAYRFLNTRRGSQRSELENCMDRAYVVEHQRHGPKKMVENLRRAAVTTFQCRKITEADGRAHRTIFKRGKLKIDRDFVRDNDRDVVASLIAHELMHNAGYKHSSNDKGSDLYDNTVPQQMMRCVQRLQPYDYAGPGRGRYDATKMLGFALDGENNYVFGWDVNGTAFAGSTTRIHNYRHPYPFLVAPGVNRNDIVGFGLDGFNNMVFAWLRDGRVIAGSTSDLDSKRAPYRYRLPSGYTPNDIVGMGVDGENNNNFAWYRDGRVSVGTSDNLGSRRAPYRYTLAPGYTPNDVVGMAVDGENNMIFAFYRDGKVSAGTSDDLDKFRAPARVITGR
;
A
#
# COMPACT_ATOMS: atom_id res chain seq x y z
N MET A 1 8.26 77.92 -31.66
CA MET A 1 7.68 76.57 -31.41
C MET A 1 8.83 75.59 -31.32
N ARG A 2 9.24 75.17 -30.10
CA ARG A 2 10.43 74.34 -29.87
C ARG A 2 9.99 72.87 -29.72
N ILE A 3 10.50 72.01 -30.58
CA ILE A 3 10.29 70.55 -30.55
C ILE A 3 11.40 69.95 -29.68
N TYR A 4 11.02 69.32 -28.56
CA TYR A 4 11.93 68.53 -27.72
C TYR A 4 11.88 67.06 -28.15
N ALA A 5 12.98 66.57 -28.71
CA ALA A 5 13.18 65.15 -28.98
C ALA A 5 13.63 64.43 -27.70
N PHE A 6 12.77 63.56 -27.16
CA PHE A 6 13.12 62.65 -26.07
C PHE A 6 13.82 61.41 -26.66
N MET A 7 15.14 61.30 -26.47
CA MET A 7 15.86 60.04 -26.66
C MET A 7 15.59 59.13 -25.45
N VAL A 8 14.83 58.05 -25.66
CA VAL A 8 14.71 56.95 -24.70
C VAL A 8 15.89 56.02 -24.91
N ALA A 9 16.89 56.10 -24.04
CA ALA A 9 18.01 55.17 -24.02
C ALA A 9 17.57 53.84 -23.37
N THR A 10 17.31 52.84 -24.19
CA THR A 10 17.02 51.47 -23.72
C THR A 10 18.32 50.83 -23.25
N ALA A 11 18.59 50.86 -21.94
CA ALA A 11 19.69 50.13 -21.34
C ALA A 11 19.40 48.62 -21.39
N LEU A 12 20.06 47.92 -22.32
CA LEU A 12 20.13 46.45 -22.33
C LEU A 12 20.97 46.02 -21.11
N VAL A 13 20.30 45.75 -19.99
CA VAL A 13 20.92 45.08 -18.84
C VAL A 13 21.16 43.64 -19.24
N ALA A 14 22.39 43.32 -19.68
CA ALA A 14 22.83 41.95 -19.85
C ALA A 14 22.92 41.29 -18.46
N THR A 15 21.84 40.62 -18.05
CA THR A 15 21.84 39.80 -16.83
C THR A 15 22.83 38.65 -17.02
N SER A 16 24.00 38.78 -16.41
CA SER A 16 25.00 37.72 -16.31
C SER A 16 24.35 36.43 -15.81
N THR A 17 24.39 35.36 -16.63
CA THR A 17 23.87 34.02 -16.33
C THR A 17 24.82 33.21 -15.42
N ALA A 18 25.93 33.80 -14.96
CA ALA A 18 26.92 33.15 -14.12
C ALA A 18 26.44 32.67 -12.71
N PRO A 19 25.39 33.20 -12.03
CA PRO A 19 25.10 32.79 -10.66
C PRO A 19 24.27 31.50 -10.53
N ALA A 20 23.67 30.97 -11.60
CA ALA A 20 22.76 29.82 -11.48
C ALA A 20 23.48 28.48 -11.22
N GLN A 21 24.74 28.35 -11.64
CA GLN A 21 25.44 27.07 -11.61
C GLN A 21 26.09 26.75 -10.25
N ALA A 22 26.48 27.77 -9.48
CA ALA A 22 27.09 27.59 -8.16
C ALA A 22 26.10 27.03 -7.11
N GLN A 23 24.80 27.20 -7.33
CA GLN A 23 23.78 26.91 -6.31
C GLN A 23 23.37 25.44 -6.20
N THR A 24 23.55 24.62 -7.24
CA THR A 24 23.07 23.22 -7.20
C THR A 24 24.15 22.21 -6.83
N GLY A 25 25.43 22.55 -6.98
CA GLY A 25 26.54 21.60 -6.79
C GLY A 25 26.59 20.46 -7.83
N VAL A 26 25.77 20.51 -8.88
CA VAL A 26 25.67 19.45 -9.90
C VAL A 26 26.52 19.79 -11.13
N ARG A 27 27.26 18.80 -11.64
CA ARG A 27 28.04 18.93 -12.88
C ARG A 27 27.18 18.59 -14.10
N PHE A 28 27.46 19.23 -15.23
CA PHE A 28 26.76 18.98 -16.50
C PHE A 28 27.77 18.57 -17.56
N GLN A 29 27.52 17.47 -18.25
CA GLN A 29 28.37 16.92 -19.30
C GLN A 29 27.56 16.81 -20.60
N SER A 30 28.10 17.37 -21.68
CA SER A 30 27.50 17.31 -23.02
C SER A 30 26.07 17.88 -23.14
N CYS A 31 25.71 18.80 -22.23
CA CYS A 31 24.43 19.50 -22.23
C CYS A 31 24.57 20.88 -22.89
N GLY A 32 23.77 21.17 -23.92
CA GLY A 32 23.65 22.53 -24.44
C GLY A 32 23.05 23.47 -23.41
N THR A 33 23.26 24.79 -23.56
CA THR A 33 22.88 25.81 -22.56
C THR A 33 21.40 25.72 -22.15
N ALA A 34 20.47 25.68 -23.11
CA ALA A 34 19.03 25.59 -22.82
C ALA A 34 18.64 24.31 -22.06
N VAL A 35 19.24 23.17 -22.43
CA VAL A 35 19.01 21.88 -21.75
C VAL A 35 19.54 21.92 -20.32
N LYS A 36 20.72 22.52 -20.11
CA LYS A 36 21.34 22.69 -18.80
C LYS A 36 20.49 23.57 -17.88
N GLU A 37 20.00 24.71 -18.37
CA GLU A 37 19.14 25.62 -17.60
C GLU A 37 17.86 24.91 -17.15
N LYS A 38 17.17 24.23 -18.07
CA LYS A 38 15.97 23.47 -17.75
C LYS A 38 16.23 22.33 -16.74
N LEU A 39 17.37 21.64 -16.83
CA LEU A 39 17.77 20.65 -15.82
C LEU A 39 18.01 21.28 -14.44
N ILE A 40 18.64 22.46 -14.36
CA ILE A 40 18.84 23.19 -13.12
C ILE A 40 17.48 23.52 -12.47
N GLU A 41 16.54 24.04 -13.27
CA GLU A 41 15.19 24.35 -12.79
C GLU A 41 14.42 23.10 -12.33
N ALA A 42 14.46 22.03 -13.11
CA ALA A 42 13.82 20.76 -12.77
C ALA A 42 14.40 20.18 -11.47
N TYR A 43 15.72 20.22 -11.30
CA TYR A 43 16.37 19.72 -10.09
C TYR A 43 16.07 20.60 -8.87
N ARG A 44 16.00 21.93 -9.01
CA ARG A 44 15.55 22.83 -7.94
C ARG A 44 14.09 22.56 -7.55
N PHE A 45 13.22 22.32 -8.53
CA PHE A 45 11.83 21.95 -8.28
C PHE A 45 11.74 20.63 -7.49
N LEU A 46 12.48 19.60 -7.89
CA LEU A 46 12.59 18.34 -7.15
C LEU A 46 13.13 18.56 -5.72
N ASN A 47 14.15 19.40 -5.54
CA ASN A 47 14.69 19.74 -4.23
C ASN A 47 13.65 20.42 -3.32
N THR A 48 12.81 21.27 -3.90
CA THR A 48 11.68 21.89 -3.19
C THR A 48 10.69 20.81 -2.75
N ARG A 49 10.29 19.90 -3.65
CA ARG A 49 9.39 18.77 -3.37
C ARG A 49 9.87 17.88 -2.23
N ARG A 50 11.15 17.48 -2.22
CA ARG A 50 11.72 16.60 -1.18
C ARG A 50 12.24 17.34 0.06
N GLY A 51 12.20 18.67 0.05
CA GLY A 51 12.67 19.56 1.10
C GLY A 51 11.49 20.26 1.77
N SER A 52 11.18 21.49 1.34
CA SER A 52 10.14 22.31 1.97
C SER A 52 8.72 21.77 1.78
N GLN A 53 8.46 20.98 0.73
CA GLN A 53 7.15 20.34 0.48
C GLN A 53 7.13 18.84 0.81
N ARG A 54 8.00 18.42 1.74
CA ARG A 54 8.15 17.02 2.11
C ARG A 54 6.86 16.41 2.64
N SER A 55 6.14 17.12 3.50
CA SER A 55 4.92 16.61 4.12
C SER A 55 3.81 16.36 3.10
N GLU A 56 3.69 17.21 2.08
CA GLU A 56 2.75 17.05 0.98
C GLU A 56 3.14 15.87 0.09
N LEU A 57 4.43 15.66 -0.14
CA LEU A 57 4.92 14.51 -0.88
C LEU A 57 4.72 13.19 -0.10
N GLU A 58 4.97 13.20 1.21
CA GLU A 58 4.67 12.07 2.10
C GLU A 58 3.17 11.76 2.09
N ASN A 59 2.30 12.76 2.18
CA ASN A 59 0.85 12.60 2.08
C ASN A 59 0.40 12.11 0.70
N CYS A 60 1.05 12.54 -0.38
CA CYS A 60 0.77 12.01 -1.72
C CYS A 60 1.11 10.51 -1.81
N MET A 61 2.28 10.11 -1.29
CA MET A 61 2.70 8.71 -1.26
C MET A 61 1.91 7.87 -0.25
N ASP A 62 1.37 8.47 0.81
CA ASP A 62 0.44 7.81 1.74
C ASP A 62 -0.86 7.45 1.00
N ARG A 63 -1.41 8.40 0.23
CA ARG A 63 -2.59 8.21 -0.63
C ARG A 63 -2.36 7.38 -1.88
N ALA A 64 -1.13 6.96 -2.18
CA ALA A 64 -0.80 6.22 -3.39
C ALA A 64 -1.07 4.72 -3.18
N TYR A 65 -1.62 4.05 -4.20
CA TYR A 65 -1.54 2.59 -4.23
C TYR A 65 -0.17 2.17 -4.74
N VAL A 66 0.65 1.62 -3.85
CA VAL A 66 2.07 1.37 -4.12
C VAL A 66 2.37 -0.12 -4.07
N VAL A 67 2.94 -0.64 -5.16
CA VAL A 67 3.50 -1.99 -5.26
C VAL A 67 5.02 -1.93 -5.26
N GLU A 68 5.67 -3.07 -5.01
CA GLU A 68 7.14 -3.20 -5.00
C GLU A 68 7.85 -2.26 -4.00
N HIS A 69 7.17 -1.89 -2.91
CA HIS A 69 7.69 -0.92 -1.94
C HIS A 69 8.65 -1.49 -0.89
N GLN A 70 9.01 -2.77 -0.97
CA GLN A 70 9.98 -3.42 -0.07
C GLN A 70 9.65 -3.24 1.43
N ARG A 71 8.36 -3.26 1.78
CA ARG A 71 7.85 -3.00 3.13
C ARG A 71 8.18 -1.59 3.67
N HIS A 72 8.69 -0.68 2.85
CA HIS A 72 8.90 0.71 3.22
C HIS A 72 7.58 1.49 3.21
N GLY A 73 7.40 2.34 4.22
CA GLY A 73 6.28 3.29 4.27
C GLY A 73 6.56 4.60 3.52
N PRO A 74 5.53 5.45 3.33
CA PRO A 74 5.64 6.73 2.60
C PRO A 74 6.80 7.60 3.07
N LYS A 75 6.94 7.82 4.38
CA LYS A 75 8.04 8.59 4.99
C LYS A 75 9.42 8.05 4.60
N LYS A 76 9.59 6.72 4.59
CA LYS A 76 10.85 6.07 4.24
C LYS A 76 11.13 6.17 2.73
N MET A 77 10.11 6.03 1.89
CA MET A 77 10.24 6.21 0.44
C MET A 77 10.65 7.63 0.07
N VAL A 78 10.02 8.64 0.69
CA VAL A 78 10.38 10.06 0.49
C VAL A 78 11.76 10.38 1.05
N GLU A 79 12.13 9.82 2.20
CA GLU A 79 13.49 9.94 2.74
C GLU A 79 14.54 9.30 1.83
N ASN A 80 14.23 8.16 1.20
CA ASN A 80 15.12 7.52 0.23
C ASN A 80 15.32 8.40 -1.02
N LEU A 81 14.26 9.04 -1.53
CA LEU A 81 14.37 10.05 -2.60
C LEU A 81 15.24 11.25 -2.18
N ARG A 82 15.13 11.69 -0.92
CA ARG A 82 15.92 12.81 -0.38
C ARG A 82 17.42 12.48 -0.30
N ARG A 83 17.76 11.25 0.10
CA ARG A 83 19.15 10.78 0.21
C ARG A 83 19.80 10.53 -1.15
N ALA A 84 19.01 10.18 -2.17
CA ALA A 84 19.52 9.98 -3.51
C ALA A 84 19.97 11.33 -4.12
N ALA A 85 21.20 11.41 -4.63
CA ALA A 85 21.77 12.66 -5.10
C ALA A 85 22.31 12.52 -6.52
N VAL A 86 21.91 13.43 -7.42
CA VAL A 86 22.55 13.58 -8.72
C VAL A 86 23.78 14.46 -8.55
N THR A 87 24.96 13.92 -8.81
CA THR A 87 26.23 14.68 -8.82
C THR A 87 26.63 15.11 -10.23
N THR A 88 26.12 14.42 -11.26
CA THR A 88 26.39 14.78 -12.66
C THR A 88 25.21 14.43 -13.55
N PHE A 89 24.75 15.39 -14.36
CA PHE A 89 23.89 15.12 -15.51
C PHE A 89 24.74 14.94 -16.76
N GLN A 90 24.54 13.83 -17.47
CA GLN A 90 25.16 13.56 -18.75
C GLN A 90 24.10 13.57 -19.85
N CYS A 91 24.07 14.62 -20.66
CA CYS A 91 23.09 14.77 -21.74
C CYS A 91 23.59 14.09 -23.02
N ARG A 92 22.75 13.26 -23.64
CA ARG A 92 23.04 12.64 -24.94
C ARG A 92 21.74 12.41 -25.70
N LYS A 93 21.82 12.13 -27.00
CA LYS A 93 20.69 11.57 -27.74
C LYS A 93 20.64 10.07 -27.47
N ILE A 94 19.50 9.55 -27.03
CA ILE A 94 19.28 8.13 -26.78
C ILE A 94 18.46 7.59 -27.95
N THR A 95 19.09 6.82 -28.83
CA THR A 95 18.53 6.41 -30.14
C THR A 95 17.75 5.09 -30.12
N GLU A 96 17.67 4.40 -28.99
CA GLU A 96 16.97 3.12 -28.89
C GLU A 96 15.45 3.33 -28.91
N ALA A 97 14.74 2.53 -29.73
CA ALA A 97 13.36 2.75 -30.15
C ALA A 97 12.33 2.83 -29.01
N ASP A 98 12.60 2.20 -27.86
CA ASP A 98 11.72 2.28 -26.69
C ASP A 98 11.96 3.52 -25.83
N GLY A 99 13.13 4.17 -25.96
CA GLY A 99 13.77 5.00 -24.95
C GLY A 99 13.47 6.50 -24.97
N ARG A 100 12.23 6.94 -25.26
CA ARG A 100 11.91 8.38 -25.20
C ARG A 100 11.96 9.01 -23.78
N ALA A 101 12.35 8.27 -22.73
CA ALA A 101 12.62 8.89 -21.42
C ALA A 101 13.54 8.12 -20.42
N HIS A 102 13.78 6.81 -20.55
CA HIS A 102 14.00 5.96 -19.36
C HIS A 102 15.31 5.13 -19.33
N ARG A 103 16.32 5.45 -20.14
CA ARG A 103 17.65 4.78 -20.04
C ARG A 103 18.69 5.62 -19.33
N THR A 104 18.30 6.10 -18.17
CA THR A 104 19.11 6.75 -17.14
C THR A 104 19.84 5.69 -16.34
N ILE A 105 21.04 5.34 -16.80
CA ILE A 105 21.94 4.50 -16.00
C ILE A 105 22.46 5.36 -14.87
N PHE A 106 21.89 5.20 -13.68
CA PHE A 106 22.42 5.81 -12.49
C PHE A 106 23.59 4.97 -11.94
N LYS A 107 24.82 5.43 -12.15
CA LYS A 107 26.03 4.82 -11.57
C LYS A 107 26.84 5.90 -10.87
N ARG A 108 26.98 5.78 -9.54
CA ARG A 108 27.80 6.68 -8.71
C ARG A 108 27.40 8.17 -8.84
N GLY A 109 26.11 8.49 -8.75
CA GLY A 109 25.62 9.88 -8.80
C GLY A 109 25.46 10.46 -10.22
N LYS A 110 25.81 9.71 -11.26
CA LYS A 110 25.69 10.18 -12.66
C LYS A 110 24.35 9.77 -13.26
N LEU A 111 23.56 10.74 -13.70
CA LEU A 111 22.28 10.52 -14.40
C LEU A 111 22.44 10.81 -15.89
N LYS A 112 22.20 9.80 -16.74
CA LYS A 112 22.26 9.94 -18.21
C LYS A 112 20.89 10.27 -18.79
N ILE A 113 20.67 11.50 -19.22
CA ILE A 113 19.34 11.94 -19.67
C ILE A 113 19.32 12.25 -21.17
N ASP A 114 18.18 11.96 -21.81
CA ASP A 114 17.97 12.33 -23.21
C ASP A 114 17.80 13.85 -23.34
N ARG A 115 18.64 14.48 -24.17
CA ARG A 115 18.63 15.94 -24.34
C ARG A 115 17.37 16.47 -25.04
N ASP A 116 16.81 15.68 -25.95
CA ASP A 116 15.61 16.04 -26.72
C ASP A 116 14.39 15.93 -25.79
N PHE A 117 14.32 14.89 -24.94
CA PHE A 117 13.32 14.81 -23.87
C PHE A 117 13.33 16.04 -22.97
N VAL A 118 14.50 16.45 -22.46
CA VAL A 118 14.60 17.65 -21.63
C VAL A 118 14.13 18.87 -22.40
N ARG A 119 14.63 19.08 -23.62
CA ARG A 119 14.26 20.24 -24.44
C ARG A 119 12.74 20.33 -24.65
N ASP A 120 12.10 19.20 -24.94
CA ASP A 120 10.73 19.17 -25.45
C ASP A 120 9.66 19.02 -24.35
N ASN A 121 10.06 18.90 -23.07
CA ASN A 121 9.12 18.75 -21.94
C ASN A 121 9.25 19.89 -20.91
N ASP A 122 8.19 20.07 -20.13
CA ASP A 122 8.15 21.05 -19.05
C ASP A 122 9.02 20.66 -17.86
N ARG A 123 9.35 21.67 -17.05
CA ARG A 123 10.20 21.54 -15.87
C ARG A 123 9.72 20.45 -14.90
N ASP A 124 8.42 20.39 -14.62
CA ASP A 124 7.81 19.45 -13.68
C ASP A 124 7.87 18.01 -14.21
N VAL A 125 7.65 17.82 -15.52
CA VAL A 125 7.82 16.54 -16.20
C VAL A 125 9.27 16.06 -16.08
N VAL A 126 10.25 16.92 -16.41
CA VAL A 126 11.67 16.58 -16.27
C VAL A 126 12.04 16.27 -14.83
N ALA A 127 11.53 17.04 -13.86
CA ALA A 127 11.80 16.82 -12.43
C ALA A 127 11.23 15.48 -11.93
N SER A 128 10.03 15.13 -12.38
CA SER A 128 9.38 13.86 -12.04
C SER A 128 10.15 12.67 -12.59
N LEU A 129 10.66 12.75 -13.82
CA LEU A 129 11.53 11.73 -14.39
C LEU A 129 12.81 11.58 -13.55
N ILE A 130 13.46 12.68 -13.16
CA ILE A 130 14.64 12.59 -12.27
C ILE A 130 14.27 11.87 -10.97
N ALA A 131 13.09 12.13 -10.39
CA ALA A 131 12.63 11.44 -9.18
C ALA A 131 12.44 9.92 -9.39
N HIS A 132 11.81 9.52 -10.49
CA HIS A 132 11.64 8.12 -10.88
C HIS A 132 12.98 7.36 -10.84
N GLU A 133 13.99 7.94 -11.46
CA GLU A 133 15.31 7.33 -11.62
C GLU A 133 16.10 7.29 -10.31
N LEU A 134 15.89 8.29 -9.45
CA LEU A 134 16.44 8.27 -8.10
C LEU A 134 15.80 7.16 -7.23
N MET A 135 14.54 6.78 -7.49
CA MET A 135 13.93 5.64 -6.81
C MET A 135 14.55 4.32 -7.28
N HIS A 136 14.89 4.19 -8.57
CA HIS A 136 15.69 3.04 -9.03
C HIS A 136 17.04 2.95 -8.31
N ASN A 137 17.72 4.08 -8.11
CA ASN A 137 18.97 4.11 -7.33
C ASN A 137 18.76 3.79 -5.84
N ALA A 138 17.58 4.08 -5.29
CA ALA A 138 17.21 3.67 -3.94
C ALA A 138 16.83 2.18 -3.84
N GLY A 139 16.93 1.43 -4.93
CA GLY A 139 16.73 -0.02 -4.97
C GLY A 139 15.33 -0.46 -5.38
N TYR A 140 14.42 0.46 -5.69
CA TYR A 140 13.07 0.14 -6.17
C TYR A 140 13.10 -0.28 -7.65
N LYS A 141 12.24 -1.20 -8.05
CA LYS A 141 12.24 -1.78 -9.40
C LYS A 141 10.83 -1.74 -10.00
N HIS A 142 10.72 -2.29 -11.21
CA HIS A 142 9.46 -2.66 -11.88
C HIS A 142 9.42 -4.17 -12.13
N SER A 143 10.17 -4.96 -11.36
CA SER A 143 10.55 -6.32 -11.76
C SER A 143 9.41 -7.32 -11.75
N SER A 144 8.31 -7.00 -11.08
CA SER A 144 7.11 -7.85 -11.01
C SER A 144 5.94 -7.25 -11.78
N ASN A 145 6.09 -6.03 -12.27
CA ASN A 145 5.06 -5.26 -12.95
C ASN A 145 5.71 -4.55 -14.13
N ASP A 146 5.91 -5.27 -15.23
CA ASP A 146 6.52 -4.72 -16.43
C ASP A 146 5.64 -3.63 -17.05
N LYS A 147 6.25 -2.81 -17.90
CA LYS A 147 5.55 -1.75 -18.64
C LYS A 147 4.39 -2.34 -19.43
N GLY A 148 3.18 -1.84 -19.17
CA GLY A 148 1.93 -2.32 -19.78
C GLY A 148 1.11 -3.24 -18.88
N SER A 149 1.63 -3.69 -17.73
CA SER A 149 0.82 -4.34 -16.71
C SER A 149 -0.12 -3.35 -16.01
N ASP A 150 -1.24 -3.85 -15.49
CA ASP A 150 -2.27 -3.06 -14.78
C ASP A 150 -1.73 -2.32 -13.54
N LEU A 151 -0.58 -2.75 -13.02
CA LEU A 151 0.03 -2.24 -11.80
C LEU A 151 1.36 -1.51 -12.05
N TYR A 152 1.77 -1.33 -13.31
CA TYR A 152 2.99 -0.59 -13.64
C TYR A 152 2.97 0.82 -13.03
N ASP A 153 1.86 1.53 -13.20
CA ASP A 153 1.69 2.90 -12.66
C ASP A 153 1.60 2.93 -11.13
N ASN A 154 1.46 1.76 -10.49
CA ASN A 154 1.45 1.61 -9.06
C ASN A 154 2.82 1.28 -8.45
N THR A 155 3.87 1.07 -9.25
CA THR A 155 5.21 0.85 -8.68
C THR A 155 5.72 2.10 -7.96
N VAL A 156 6.63 1.94 -6.99
CA VAL A 156 7.23 3.07 -6.27
C VAL A 156 7.79 4.14 -7.22
N PRO A 157 8.59 3.81 -8.26
CA PRO A 157 9.12 4.83 -9.15
C PRO A 157 8.03 5.60 -9.91
N GLN A 158 6.96 4.93 -10.36
CA GLN A 158 5.84 5.59 -11.06
C GLN A 158 5.02 6.49 -10.13
N GLN A 159 4.68 6.01 -8.94
CA GLN A 159 3.94 6.80 -7.95
C GLN A 159 4.77 8.01 -7.49
N MET A 160 6.07 7.84 -7.27
CA MET A 160 6.95 8.94 -6.90
C MET A 160 7.06 9.99 -8.02
N MET A 161 7.21 9.55 -9.28
CA MET A 161 7.19 10.44 -10.44
C MET A 161 5.92 11.29 -10.43
N ARG A 162 4.76 10.65 -10.34
CA ARG A 162 3.46 11.32 -10.38
C ARG A 162 3.26 12.27 -9.19
N CYS A 163 3.63 11.86 -7.98
CA CYS A 163 3.56 12.68 -6.79
C CYS A 163 4.50 13.89 -6.83
N VAL A 164 5.72 13.74 -7.35
CA VAL A 164 6.63 14.89 -7.54
C VAL A 164 6.06 15.87 -8.56
N GLN A 165 5.48 15.37 -9.65
CA GLN A 165 4.88 16.21 -10.67
C GLN A 165 3.68 17.00 -10.13
N ARG A 166 2.68 16.29 -9.60
CA ARG A 166 1.32 16.84 -9.37
C ARG A 166 0.86 16.86 -7.92
N LEU A 167 1.61 16.29 -6.97
CA LEU A 167 1.14 15.99 -5.60
C LEU A 167 -0.18 15.19 -5.55
N GLN A 168 -0.41 14.41 -6.60
CA GLN A 168 -1.55 13.51 -6.73
C GLN A 168 -1.01 12.18 -7.22
N PRO A 169 -1.33 11.03 -6.58
CA PRO A 169 -0.86 9.73 -7.04
C PRO A 169 -1.53 9.31 -8.35
N TYR A 170 -1.05 8.24 -8.98
CA TYR A 170 -1.83 7.59 -10.02
C TYR A 170 -3.05 6.89 -9.41
N ASP A 171 -4.13 6.84 -10.18
CA ASP A 171 -5.28 6.04 -9.82
C ASP A 171 -4.93 4.54 -9.86
N TYR A 172 -5.64 3.77 -9.04
CA TYR A 172 -5.50 2.32 -9.00
C TYR A 172 -6.50 1.77 -10.01
N ALA A 173 -5.98 1.11 -11.05
CA ALA A 173 -6.78 0.50 -12.10
C ALA A 173 -6.99 -1.01 -11.90
N GLY A 174 -6.35 -1.62 -10.89
CA GLY A 174 -6.43 -3.05 -10.63
C GLY A 174 -7.77 -3.49 -10.01
N PRO A 175 -7.95 -4.81 -9.81
CA PRO A 175 -9.17 -5.39 -9.25
C PRO A 175 -9.43 -4.95 -7.81
N GLY A 176 -10.69 -4.95 -7.39
CA GLY A 176 -11.07 -4.57 -6.03
C GLY A 176 -10.92 -3.07 -5.78
N ARG A 177 -10.46 -2.71 -4.58
CA ARG A 177 -10.46 -1.32 -4.11
C ARG A 177 -9.04 -0.83 -3.92
N GLY A 178 -8.76 0.36 -4.44
CA GLY A 178 -7.49 1.02 -4.18
C GLY A 178 -7.30 1.43 -2.71
N ARG A 179 -8.37 1.47 -1.89
CA ARG A 179 -8.31 1.90 -0.47
C ARG A 179 -8.98 0.89 0.45
N TYR A 180 -8.45 0.79 1.67
CA TYR A 180 -9.10 0.07 2.75
C TYR A 180 -10.42 0.74 3.11
N ASP A 181 -11.45 -0.08 3.24
CA ASP A 181 -12.74 0.35 3.76
C ASP A 181 -13.22 -0.77 4.67
N ALA A 182 -12.97 -0.61 5.97
CA ALA A 182 -13.31 -1.59 7.00
C ALA A 182 -14.80 -1.99 6.94
N THR A 183 -15.69 -1.06 6.54
CA THR A 183 -17.14 -1.31 6.46
C THR A 183 -17.56 -2.24 5.32
N LYS A 184 -16.61 -2.58 4.44
CA LYS A 184 -16.84 -3.39 3.24
C LYS A 184 -16.06 -4.70 3.28
N MET A 185 -15.45 -5.00 4.42
CA MET A 185 -14.78 -6.26 4.69
C MET A 185 -15.81 -7.31 5.09
N LEU A 186 -15.65 -8.52 4.56
CA LEU A 186 -16.33 -9.73 5.03
C LEU A 186 -15.59 -10.35 6.21
N GLY A 187 -14.26 -10.19 6.26
CA GLY A 187 -13.44 -10.57 7.40
C GLY A 187 -11.96 -10.69 7.06
N PHE A 188 -11.21 -11.21 8.03
CA PHE A 188 -9.76 -11.32 8.00
C PHE A 188 -9.32 -12.70 8.48
N ALA A 189 -8.13 -13.11 8.06
CA ALA A 189 -7.43 -14.25 8.61
C ALA A 189 -5.93 -13.98 8.56
N LEU A 190 -5.14 -14.71 9.33
CA LEU A 190 -3.70 -14.53 9.37
C LEU A 190 -3.00 -15.88 9.14
N ASP A 191 -1.99 -15.86 8.30
CA ASP A 191 -1.07 -16.97 8.09
C ASP A 191 0.05 -16.87 9.12
N GLY A 192 -0.03 -17.68 10.18
CA GLY A 192 0.93 -17.65 11.30
C GLY A 192 2.38 -17.76 10.83
N GLU A 193 2.66 -18.68 9.90
CA GLU A 193 4.03 -18.98 9.44
C GLU A 193 4.73 -17.77 8.81
N ASN A 194 3.97 -16.95 8.10
CA ASN A 194 4.54 -15.83 7.34
C ASN A 194 4.07 -14.46 7.84
N ASN A 195 3.23 -14.42 8.88
CA ASN A 195 2.62 -13.22 9.44
C ASN A 195 1.83 -12.39 8.41
N TYR A 196 1.25 -13.05 7.41
CA TYR A 196 0.44 -12.38 6.39
C TYR A 196 -1.02 -12.32 6.81
N VAL A 197 -1.57 -11.12 6.87
CA VAL A 197 -3.00 -10.90 7.02
C VAL A 197 -3.65 -10.95 5.66
N PHE A 198 -4.60 -11.87 5.50
CA PHE A 198 -5.51 -11.93 4.38
C PHE A 198 -6.81 -11.21 4.74
N GLY A 199 -7.38 -10.50 3.78
CA GLY A 199 -8.69 -9.86 3.91
C GLY A 199 -9.55 -10.16 2.69
N TRP A 200 -10.85 -10.30 2.92
CA TRP A 200 -11.86 -10.52 1.88
C TRP A 200 -12.92 -9.43 1.95
N ASP A 201 -13.28 -8.83 0.81
CA ASP A 201 -14.28 -7.78 0.74
C ASP A 201 -15.61 -8.23 0.09
N VAL A 202 -16.66 -7.44 0.30
CA VAL A 202 -18.00 -7.70 -0.24
C VAL A 202 -18.03 -7.70 -1.79
N ASN A 203 -17.03 -7.11 -2.45
CA ASN A 203 -16.94 -7.06 -3.91
C ASN A 203 -16.36 -8.36 -4.49
N GLY A 204 -15.96 -9.33 -3.65
CA GLY A 204 -15.40 -10.59 -4.10
C GLY A 204 -13.91 -10.51 -4.36
N THR A 205 -13.22 -9.58 -3.68
CA THR A 205 -11.78 -9.44 -3.80
C THR A 205 -11.10 -9.88 -2.51
N ALA A 206 -10.03 -10.66 -2.66
CA ALA A 206 -9.11 -11.03 -1.60
C ALA A 206 -7.80 -10.28 -1.80
N PHE A 207 -7.10 -9.98 -0.70
CA PHE A 207 -5.78 -9.35 -0.72
C PHE A 207 -4.96 -9.86 0.46
N ALA A 208 -3.65 -9.60 0.46
CA ALA A 208 -2.81 -9.95 1.60
C ALA A 208 -1.75 -8.89 1.92
N GLY A 209 -1.44 -8.75 3.19
CA GLY A 209 -0.40 -7.85 3.65
C GLY A 209 -0.02 -8.04 5.11
N SER A 210 0.33 -6.95 5.81
CA SER A 210 0.50 -6.95 7.26
C SER A 210 -0.69 -6.31 7.96
N THR A 211 -0.75 -6.43 9.28
CA THR A 211 -1.88 -5.93 10.10
C THR A 211 -2.12 -4.44 9.94
N THR A 212 -1.08 -3.65 9.72
CA THR A 212 -1.19 -2.20 9.45
C THR A 212 -1.01 -1.84 7.98
N ARG A 213 -0.73 -2.82 7.10
CA ARG A 213 -0.53 -2.61 5.65
C ARG A 213 -1.07 -3.78 4.84
N ILE A 214 -2.39 -3.83 4.74
CA ILE A 214 -3.14 -5.00 4.23
C ILE A 214 -2.92 -5.34 2.75
N HIS A 215 -2.28 -4.49 1.94
CA HIS A 215 -1.99 -4.75 0.52
C HIS A 215 -0.49 -4.94 0.22
N ASN A 216 0.37 -5.03 1.25
CA ASN A 216 1.81 -5.01 1.03
C ASN A 216 2.43 -6.34 0.58
N TYR A 217 1.66 -7.43 0.57
CA TYR A 217 2.17 -8.77 0.25
C TYR A 217 1.58 -9.33 -1.04
N ARG A 218 0.25 -9.32 -1.19
CA ARG A 218 -0.44 -9.72 -2.43
C ARG A 218 -1.39 -8.63 -2.87
N HIS A 219 -1.35 -8.35 -4.17
CA HIS A 219 -2.33 -7.48 -4.80
C HIS A 219 -3.73 -8.06 -4.65
N PRO A 220 -4.76 -7.21 -4.69
CA PRO A 220 -6.13 -7.66 -4.82
C PRO A 220 -6.31 -8.68 -5.97
N TYR A 221 -7.06 -9.76 -5.73
CA TYR A 221 -7.45 -10.75 -6.73
C TYR A 221 -8.87 -11.26 -6.46
N PRO A 222 -9.62 -11.68 -7.47
CA PRO A 222 -10.95 -12.22 -7.26
C PRO A 222 -10.91 -13.51 -6.43
N PHE A 223 -11.92 -13.72 -5.58
CA PHE A 223 -12.14 -15.01 -4.93
C PHE A 223 -13.51 -15.59 -5.24
N LEU A 224 -13.57 -16.92 -5.21
CA LEU A 224 -14.78 -17.71 -5.45
C LEU A 224 -15.34 -18.26 -4.14
N VAL A 225 -16.65 -18.46 -4.12
CA VAL A 225 -17.40 -19.17 -3.06
C VAL A 225 -18.10 -20.37 -3.69
N ALA A 226 -18.49 -21.33 -2.85
CA ALA A 226 -19.24 -22.50 -3.30
C ALA A 226 -20.52 -22.11 -4.09
N PRO A 227 -20.92 -22.91 -5.10
CA PRO A 227 -22.17 -22.68 -5.82
C PRO A 227 -23.38 -22.54 -4.87
N GLY A 228 -24.18 -21.50 -5.09
CA GLY A 228 -25.37 -21.20 -4.27
C GLY A 228 -25.08 -20.54 -2.92
N VAL A 229 -23.82 -20.24 -2.59
CA VAL A 229 -23.48 -19.45 -1.40
C VAL A 229 -23.47 -17.96 -1.74
N ASN A 230 -24.20 -17.17 -0.95
CA ASN A 230 -24.06 -15.72 -0.97
C ASN A 230 -22.89 -15.32 -0.06
N ARG A 231 -21.88 -14.64 -0.62
CA ARG A 231 -20.70 -14.20 0.16
C ARG A 231 -21.03 -13.29 1.34
N ASN A 232 -22.16 -12.56 1.29
CA ASN A 232 -22.62 -11.71 2.39
C ASN A 232 -23.20 -12.50 3.57
N ASP A 233 -23.32 -13.82 3.43
CA ASP A 233 -23.63 -14.74 4.53
C ASP A 233 -22.39 -15.20 5.29
N ILE A 234 -21.18 -14.84 4.86
CA ILE A 234 -19.97 -15.14 5.63
C ILE A 234 -19.96 -14.29 6.91
N VAL A 235 -19.77 -14.94 8.06
CA VAL A 235 -19.74 -14.32 9.41
C VAL A 235 -18.36 -14.37 10.05
N GLY A 236 -17.41 -15.09 9.45
CA GLY A 236 -16.04 -15.18 9.94
C GLY A 236 -15.13 -15.92 8.99
N PHE A 237 -13.83 -15.66 9.12
CA PHE A 237 -12.76 -16.33 8.39
C PHE A 237 -11.73 -16.88 9.37
N GLY A 238 -10.97 -17.85 8.90
CA GLY A 238 -9.83 -18.43 9.61
C GLY A 238 -8.89 -19.05 8.59
N LEU A 239 -7.59 -19.01 8.86
CA LEU A 239 -6.58 -19.55 7.97
C LEU A 239 -5.69 -20.46 8.78
N ASP A 240 -5.66 -21.73 8.39
CA ASP A 240 -4.62 -22.65 8.81
C ASP A 240 -3.42 -22.45 7.88
N GLY A 241 -2.37 -21.80 8.40
CA GLY A 241 -1.14 -21.49 7.67
C GLY A 241 -0.42 -22.74 7.16
N PHE A 242 -0.37 -23.79 7.98
CA PHE A 242 0.36 -25.03 7.68
C PHE A 242 -0.15 -25.73 6.42
N ASN A 243 -1.48 -25.78 6.25
CA ASN A 243 -2.11 -26.38 5.07
C ASN A 243 -2.57 -25.34 4.04
N ASN A 244 -2.30 -24.04 4.27
CA ASN A 244 -2.82 -22.92 3.49
C ASN A 244 -4.35 -23.05 3.25
N MET A 245 -5.11 -23.42 4.28
CA MET A 245 -6.53 -23.73 4.18
C MET A 245 -7.36 -22.62 4.84
N VAL A 246 -8.18 -21.96 4.04
CA VAL A 246 -9.11 -20.94 4.52
C VAL A 246 -10.42 -21.60 4.89
N PHE A 247 -10.92 -21.28 6.07
CA PHE A 247 -12.27 -21.60 6.51
C PHE A 247 -13.12 -20.33 6.45
N ALA A 248 -14.33 -20.44 5.90
CA ALA A 248 -15.34 -19.41 5.97
C ALA A 248 -16.62 -19.97 6.60
N TRP A 249 -17.05 -19.38 7.71
CA TRP A 249 -18.28 -19.74 8.40
C TRP A 249 -19.44 -18.94 7.86
N LEU A 250 -20.55 -19.61 7.58
CA LEU A 250 -21.76 -19.04 6.98
C LEU A 250 -22.86 -18.85 8.02
N ARG A 251 -23.70 -17.84 7.80
CA ARG A 251 -24.86 -17.48 8.64
C ARG A 251 -25.89 -18.60 8.74
N ASP A 252 -25.93 -19.48 7.75
CA ASP A 252 -26.84 -20.63 7.70
C ASP A 252 -26.35 -21.84 8.50
N GLY A 253 -25.22 -21.73 9.21
CA GLY A 253 -24.66 -22.81 10.02
C GLY A 253 -23.78 -23.80 9.24
N ARG A 254 -23.34 -23.46 8.02
CA ARG A 254 -22.34 -24.22 7.25
C ARG A 254 -20.94 -23.60 7.31
N VAL A 255 -19.93 -24.41 7.06
CA VAL A 255 -18.53 -24.02 6.84
C VAL A 255 -18.14 -24.49 5.45
N ILE A 256 -17.43 -23.63 4.72
CA ILE A 256 -16.71 -24.00 3.50
C ILE A 256 -15.21 -23.89 3.76
N ALA A 257 -14.40 -24.74 3.13
CA ALA A 257 -12.96 -24.66 3.26
C ALA A 257 -12.23 -24.88 1.94
N GLY A 258 -11.23 -24.04 1.69
CA GLY A 258 -10.57 -23.95 0.38
C GLY A 258 -9.24 -23.21 0.43
N SER A 259 -8.89 -22.59 -0.69
CA SER A 259 -7.77 -21.67 -0.83
C SER A 259 -8.22 -20.20 -0.65
N THR A 260 -7.28 -19.26 -0.63
CA THR A 260 -7.62 -17.83 -0.52
C THR A 260 -8.31 -17.25 -1.75
N SER A 261 -8.21 -17.90 -2.90
CA SER A 261 -8.87 -17.53 -4.17
C SER A 261 -10.13 -18.36 -4.47
N ASP A 262 -10.33 -19.48 -3.77
CA ASP A 262 -11.47 -20.36 -3.97
C ASP A 262 -11.82 -21.05 -2.64
N LEU A 263 -12.86 -20.56 -1.98
CA LEU A 263 -13.19 -20.90 -0.60
C LEU A 263 -13.84 -22.28 -0.41
N ASP A 264 -14.10 -23.04 -1.48
CA ASP A 264 -14.63 -24.41 -1.39
C ASP A 264 -13.69 -25.49 -1.96
N SER A 265 -12.52 -25.09 -2.46
CA SER A 265 -11.67 -25.93 -3.30
C SER A 265 -11.01 -27.13 -2.60
N LYS A 266 -11.08 -27.22 -1.26
CA LYS A 266 -10.37 -28.24 -0.47
C LYS A 266 -11.29 -29.18 0.27
N ARG A 267 -12.49 -28.73 0.64
CA ARG A 267 -13.43 -29.55 1.43
C ARG A 267 -14.86 -29.19 1.10
N ALA A 268 -15.66 -30.22 0.87
CA ALA A 268 -17.10 -30.08 0.71
C ALA A 268 -17.73 -29.37 1.94
N PRO A 269 -18.77 -28.54 1.74
CA PRO A 269 -19.41 -27.83 2.85
C PRO A 269 -19.94 -28.77 3.94
N TYR A 270 -19.79 -28.38 5.21
CA TYR A 270 -20.28 -29.15 6.37
C TYR A 270 -20.91 -28.24 7.42
N ARG A 271 -21.65 -28.81 8.38
CA ARG A 271 -22.33 -28.03 9.44
C ARG A 271 -21.37 -27.72 10.58
N TYR A 272 -21.54 -26.54 11.19
CA TYR A 272 -20.92 -26.23 12.48
C TYR A 272 -21.95 -26.00 13.57
N ARG A 273 -21.51 -26.12 14.82
CA ARG A 273 -22.30 -25.86 16.02
C ARG A 273 -21.65 -24.76 16.86
N LEU A 274 -22.50 -23.98 17.51
CA LEU A 274 -22.13 -22.96 18.47
C LEU A 274 -22.39 -23.44 19.90
N PRO A 275 -21.75 -22.82 20.91
CA PRO A 275 -22.16 -23.00 22.30
C PRO A 275 -23.66 -22.73 22.49
N SER A 276 -24.27 -23.39 23.47
CA SER A 276 -25.71 -23.19 23.78
C SER A 276 -26.03 -21.71 24.02
N GLY A 277 -27.10 -21.23 23.38
CA GLY A 277 -27.56 -19.84 23.48
C GLY A 277 -26.98 -18.88 22.43
N TYR A 278 -26.05 -19.32 21.59
CA TYR A 278 -25.47 -18.51 20.52
C TYR A 278 -25.99 -18.91 19.14
N THR A 279 -26.09 -17.91 18.26
CA THR A 279 -26.45 -18.05 16.85
C THR A 279 -25.34 -17.49 15.96
N PRO A 280 -25.30 -17.83 14.66
CA PRO A 280 -24.33 -17.25 13.73
C PRO A 280 -24.38 -15.72 13.68
N ASN A 281 -25.54 -15.12 13.96
CA ASN A 281 -25.68 -13.67 13.99
C ASN A 281 -25.01 -13.04 15.21
N ASP A 282 -24.61 -13.78 16.23
CA ASP A 282 -23.94 -13.24 17.42
C ASP A 282 -22.43 -13.08 17.22
N ILE A 283 -21.87 -13.68 16.17
CA ILE A 283 -20.44 -13.64 15.85
C ILE A 283 -20.06 -12.23 15.35
N VAL A 284 -18.99 -11.69 15.91
CA VAL A 284 -18.36 -10.43 15.47
C VAL A 284 -16.95 -10.64 14.88
N GLY A 285 -16.37 -11.81 15.10
CA GLY A 285 -15.08 -12.20 14.56
C GLY A 285 -14.81 -13.68 14.78
N MET A 286 -13.96 -14.24 13.92
CA MET A 286 -13.45 -15.61 14.05
C MET A 286 -11.98 -15.65 13.67
N GLY A 287 -11.31 -16.73 14.06
CA GLY A 287 -9.93 -16.98 13.64
C GLY A 287 -9.53 -18.41 13.96
N VAL A 288 -8.51 -18.90 13.24
CA VAL A 288 -7.94 -20.22 13.43
C VAL A 288 -6.50 -20.05 13.88
N ASP A 289 -6.16 -20.71 14.97
CA ASP A 289 -4.78 -20.96 15.34
C ASP A 289 -4.31 -22.21 14.59
N GLY A 290 -3.44 -21.99 13.61
CA GLY A 290 -2.91 -23.04 12.74
C GLY A 290 -2.02 -24.06 13.47
N GLU A 291 -1.44 -23.73 14.62
CA GLU A 291 -0.52 -24.64 15.31
C GLU A 291 -1.27 -25.76 16.03
N ASN A 292 -2.37 -25.42 16.70
CA ASN A 292 -3.12 -26.36 17.53
C ASN A 292 -4.53 -26.63 17.00
N ASN A 293 -4.89 -26.07 15.83
CA ASN A 293 -6.22 -26.15 15.23
C ASN A 293 -7.34 -25.61 16.14
N ASN A 294 -7.04 -24.68 17.05
CA ASN A 294 -8.07 -23.99 17.83
C ASN A 294 -8.82 -23.01 16.94
N ASN A 295 -10.15 -23.08 16.99
CA ASN A 295 -11.03 -22.15 16.30
C ASN A 295 -11.64 -21.24 17.35
N PHE A 296 -11.42 -19.94 17.23
CA PHE A 296 -11.94 -18.92 18.12
C PHE A 296 -13.15 -18.25 17.48
N ALA A 297 -14.19 -18.01 18.29
CA ALA A 297 -15.36 -17.25 17.89
C ALA A 297 -15.67 -16.20 18.96
N TRP A 298 -15.64 -14.92 18.56
CA TRP A 298 -15.97 -13.78 19.42
C TRP A 298 -17.40 -13.33 19.17
N TYR A 299 -18.11 -13.01 20.25
CA TYR A 299 -19.53 -12.75 20.26
C TYR A 299 -19.85 -11.32 20.69
N ARG A 300 -21.01 -10.84 20.24
CA ARG A 300 -21.49 -9.48 20.46
C ARG A 300 -21.73 -9.13 21.95
N ASP A 301 -21.87 -10.13 22.81
CA ASP A 301 -22.05 -9.98 24.26
C ASP A 301 -20.73 -9.86 25.04
N GLY A 302 -19.59 -9.75 24.34
CA GLY A 302 -18.28 -9.63 24.98
C GLY A 302 -17.72 -10.97 25.47
N ARG A 303 -18.18 -12.09 24.89
CA ARG A 303 -17.62 -13.42 25.15
C ARG A 303 -16.93 -14.04 23.94
N VAL A 304 -16.04 -14.97 24.20
CA VAL A 304 -15.32 -15.76 23.20
C VAL A 304 -15.36 -17.23 23.59
N SER A 305 -15.44 -18.13 22.61
CA SER A 305 -15.30 -19.58 22.82
C SER A 305 -14.17 -20.17 21.98
N VAL A 306 -13.74 -21.37 22.35
CA VAL A 306 -12.71 -22.12 21.61
C VAL A 306 -13.21 -23.51 21.27
N GLY A 307 -12.96 -23.94 20.04
CA GLY A 307 -13.38 -25.25 19.57
C GLY A 307 -12.67 -25.73 18.32
N THR A 308 -13.37 -26.57 17.58
CA THR A 308 -13.02 -27.04 16.23
C THR A 308 -13.84 -26.30 15.19
N SER A 309 -13.52 -26.46 13.91
CA SER A 309 -14.23 -25.77 12.83
C SER A 309 -15.71 -26.15 12.72
N ASP A 310 -16.09 -27.35 13.16
CA ASP A 310 -17.46 -27.88 13.22
C ASP A 310 -18.13 -27.74 14.61
N ASN A 311 -17.40 -27.39 15.65
CA ASN A 311 -17.95 -27.17 17.00
C ASN A 311 -17.14 -26.13 17.77
N LEU A 312 -17.60 -24.88 17.73
CA LEU A 312 -16.86 -23.70 18.21
C LEU A 312 -16.81 -23.56 19.75
N GLY A 313 -17.44 -24.47 20.49
CA GLY A 313 -17.41 -24.54 21.95
C GLY A 313 -16.80 -25.82 22.51
N SER A 314 -16.24 -26.69 21.67
CA SER A 314 -15.81 -28.04 22.07
C SER A 314 -14.59 -28.08 23.00
N ARG A 315 -13.77 -27.03 23.02
CA ARG A 315 -12.51 -27.00 23.77
C ARG A 315 -12.58 -26.07 24.98
N ARG A 316 -13.26 -24.93 24.85
CA ARG A 316 -13.47 -23.97 25.94
C ARG A 316 -14.83 -23.31 25.82
N ALA A 317 -15.62 -23.44 26.88
CA ALA A 317 -16.91 -22.75 27.01
C ALA A 317 -16.72 -21.22 26.97
N PRO A 318 -17.76 -20.44 26.61
CA PRO A 318 -17.67 -18.99 26.50
C PRO A 318 -17.12 -18.29 27.74
N TYR A 319 -16.09 -17.46 27.57
CA TYR A 319 -15.47 -16.61 28.60
C TYR A 319 -15.40 -15.16 28.13
N ARG A 320 -15.24 -14.21 29.07
CA ARG A 320 -15.23 -12.77 28.74
C ARG A 320 -13.97 -12.38 27.97
N TYR A 321 -14.12 -11.43 27.06
CA TYR A 321 -13.00 -10.69 26.47
C TYR A 321 -13.20 -9.18 26.63
N THR A 322 -12.12 -8.43 26.46
CA THR A 322 -12.11 -6.97 26.44
C THR A 322 -11.55 -6.45 25.12
N LEU A 323 -12.03 -5.27 24.72
CA LEU A 323 -11.54 -4.52 23.56
C LEU A 323 -10.74 -3.31 24.05
N ALA A 324 -10.02 -2.69 23.12
CA ALA A 324 -9.37 -1.43 23.39
C ALA A 324 -10.34 -0.38 23.97
N PRO A 325 -9.88 0.51 24.86
CA PRO A 325 -10.72 1.56 25.44
C PRO A 325 -11.49 2.36 24.38
N GLY A 326 -12.80 2.47 24.57
CA GLY A 326 -13.71 3.18 23.67
C GLY A 326 -14.30 2.35 22.52
N TYR A 327 -13.90 1.09 22.37
CA TYR A 327 -14.47 0.17 21.38
C TYR A 327 -15.48 -0.79 22.00
N THR A 328 -16.48 -1.15 21.21
CA THR A 328 -17.52 -2.15 21.53
C THR A 328 -17.47 -3.30 20.52
N PRO A 329 -18.09 -4.46 20.82
CA PRO A 329 -18.19 -5.55 19.85
C PRO A 329 -18.80 -5.14 18.51
N ASN A 330 -19.67 -4.12 18.48
CA ASN A 330 -20.26 -3.61 17.24
C ASN A 330 -19.27 -2.88 16.34
N ASP A 331 -18.15 -2.39 16.89
CA ASP A 331 -17.11 -1.69 16.14
C ASP A 331 -16.16 -2.65 15.43
N VAL A 332 -16.19 -3.94 15.74
CA VAL A 332 -15.36 -4.97 15.13
C VAL A 332 -15.91 -5.31 13.73
N VAL A 333 -15.02 -5.37 12.73
CA VAL A 333 -15.32 -5.84 11.37
C VAL A 333 -14.71 -7.20 11.04
N GLY A 334 -13.81 -7.67 11.90
CA GLY A 334 -13.24 -9.00 11.83
C GLY A 334 -12.07 -9.14 12.78
N MET A 335 -11.63 -10.38 12.97
CA MET A 335 -10.46 -10.72 13.76
C MET A 335 -9.55 -11.65 12.97
N ALA A 336 -8.29 -11.71 13.33
CA ALA A 336 -7.34 -12.67 12.79
C ALA A 336 -6.44 -13.20 13.91
N VAL A 337 -6.13 -14.49 13.87
CA VAL A 337 -5.33 -15.18 14.90
C VAL A 337 -3.98 -15.53 14.29
N ASP A 338 -2.93 -15.12 14.96
CA ASP A 338 -1.57 -15.60 14.79
C ASP A 338 -1.32 -16.72 15.79
N GLY A 339 -1.39 -17.96 15.32
CA GLY A 339 -1.22 -19.14 16.17
C GLY A 339 0.17 -19.22 16.80
N GLU A 340 1.21 -18.94 16.01
CA GLU A 340 2.62 -19.06 16.43
C GLU A 340 2.96 -18.13 17.59
N ASN A 341 2.41 -16.91 17.58
CA ASN A 341 2.65 -15.93 18.63
C ASN A 341 1.51 -15.83 19.66
N ASN A 342 0.47 -16.65 19.52
CA ASN A 342 -0.76 -16.56 20.30
C ASN A 342 -1.32 -15.12 20.37
N MET A 343 -1.29 -14.44 19.23
CA MET A 343 -1.66 -13.04 19.08
C MET A 343 -2.95 -12.92 18.28
N ILE A 344 -3.84 -12.04 18.71
CA ILE A 344 -5.08 -11.75 17.99
C ILE A 344 -5.11 -10.30 17.58
N PHE A 345 -5.50 -10.07 16.33
CA PHE A 345 -5.68 -8.76 15.75
C PHE A 345 -7.16 -8.49 15.58
N ALA A 346 -7.67 -7.45 16.25
CA ALA A 346 -9.04 -6.98 16.07
C ALA A 346 -9.05 -5.78 15.12
N PHE A 347 -9.81 -5.88 14.03
CA PHE A 347 -9.97 -4.83 13.04
C PHE A 347 -11.27 -4.07 13.27
N TYR A 348 -11.21 -2.75 13.25
CA TYR A 348 -12.32 -1.87 13.63
C TYR A 348 -12.90 -1.10 12.43
N ARG A 349 -14.18 -0.71 12.53
CA ARG A 349 -14.90 0.07 11.51
C ARG A 349 -14.26 1.41 11.17
N ASP A 350 -13.55 2.03 12.11
CA ASP A 350 -12.85 3.30 11.93
C ASP A 350 -11.49 3.14 11.21
N GLY A 351 -11.17 1.93 10.74
CA GLY A 351 -9.95 1.64 10.01
C GLY A 351 -8.74 1.47 10.92
N LYS A 352 -8.92 1.15 12.21
CA LYS A 352 -7.83 0.79 13.11
C LYS A 352 -7.74 -0.71 13.36
N VAL A 353 -6.61 -1.12 13.93
CA VAL A 353 -6.32 -2.48 14.37
C VAL A 353 -5.60 -2.46 15.73
N SER A 354 -6.03 -3.29 16.69
CA SER A 354 -5.29 -3.57 17.93
C SER A 354 -4.64 -4.95 17.88
N ALA A 355 -3.78 -5.27 18.86
CA ALA A 355 -3.25 -6.63 19.01
C ALA A 355 -3.23 -7.04 20.48
N GLY A 356 -3.62 -8.28 20.77
CA GLY A 356 -3.73 -8.78 22.13
C GLY A 356 -3.88 -10.30 22.22
N THR A 357 -4.50 -10.78 23.29
CA THR A 357 -4.88 -12.19 23.51
C THR A 357 -6.39 -12.38 23.30
N SER A 358 -6.87 -13.63 23.43
CA SER A 358 -8.30 -13.95 23.22
C SER A 358 -9.27 -13.27 24.17
N ASP A 359 -8.80 -12.92 25.37
CA ASP A 359 -9.52 -12.24 26.45
C ASP A 359 -9.19 -10.74 26.59
N ASP A 360 -8.14 -10.24 25.95
CA ASP A 360 -7.68 -8.85 26.04
C ASP A 360 -7.10 -8.43 24.69
N LEU A 361 -7.93 -7.82 23.83
CA LEU A 361 -7.63 -7.62 22.41
C LEU A 361 -6.71 -6.42 22.11
N ASP A 362 -6.21 -5.71 23.13
CA ASP A 362 -5.22 -4.65 23.00
C ASP A 362 -4.01 -4.78 23.92
N LYS A 363 -3.91 -5.89 24.67
CA LYS A 363 -2.79 -6.24 25.55
C LYS A 363 -1.40 -5.94 24.99
N PHE A 364 -1.16 -6.22 23.71
CA PHE A 364 0.16 -6.07 23.09
C PHE A 364 0.31 -4.78 22.29
N ARG A 365 -0.79 -4.25 21.76
CA ARG A 365 -0.78 -3.05 20.93
C ARG A 365 -2.13 -2.34 20.96
N ALA A 366 -2.12 -1.11 21.45
CA ALA A 366 -3.23 -0.18 21.32
C ALA A 366 -3.64 0.05 19.84
N PRO A 367 -4.88 0.50 19.56
CA PRO A 367 -5.36 0.71 18.21
C PRO A 367 -4.43 1.59 17.36
N ALA A 368 -3.99 1.05 16.22
CA ALA A 368 -3.18 1.74 15.22
C ALA A 368 -3.94 1.79 13.89
N ARG A 369 -3.75 2.86 13.11
CA ARG A 369 -4.38 3.00 11.79
C ARG A 369 -3.90 1.89 10.84
N VAL A 370 -4.84 1.23 10.18
CA VAL A 370 -4.56 0.39 9.02
C VAL A 370 -4.30 1.30 7.84
N ILE A 371 -3.07 1.26 7.34
CA ILE A 371 -2.61 2.02 6.19
C ILE A 371 -2.76 1.10 4.99
N THR A 372 -3.74 1.33 4.14
CA THR A 372 -3.47 0.99 2.74
C THR A 372 -2.38 1.96 2.28
N GLY A 373 -1.40 1.54 1.50
CA GLY A 373 -0.99 2.53 0.50
C GLY A 373 -2.13 2.45 -0.48
N ARG A 374 -3.32 3.05 -0.31
CA ARG A 374 -3.69 4.45 -0.07
C ARG A 374 -4.15 4.93 1.31
#